data_AF-A0A1D2X6Q3-F1
#
_entry.id   AF-A0A1D2X6Q3-F1
#
_cell.length_a   1.000
_cell.length_b   1.000
_cell.length_c   1.000
_cell.angle_alpha   90.00
_cell.angle_beta   90.00
_cell.angle_gamma   90.00
#
_symmetry.space_group_name_H-M   'P 1'
#
loop_
_entity.id
_entity.type
_entity.pdbx_description
1 polymer ?
#
loop_
_entity_poly.entity_id
_entity_poly.type
_entity_poly.pdbx_seq_one_letter_code
_entity_poly.pdbx_strand_id
1 'polypeptide(L)'
;MPSKGVKASDNVPRSSVSRYPGKVEPQGQDDKSRKVTKTTVKSALPSLLDKITRWKPLHARKNIQPHATSYHHMIGHHHEYLEPSINNQPFSHFWEPAYGIANYTDTVDHRVMKVRNFDELDVPIDGIWHVKSPGKESRQTRFKRFIQKLIYHVTGQDYKGRYYNDHKLLAQKEVLATNLYRAVVLEDSDPDMEFEKQYQCGYSYDEEQDRHCVATRHLEGYKDASTLFQQGVEGAEWRIFDERHNPAADLVIRRFFLGDEDYLKLDNYMYKTNDDPKARTRMYCIDFGMSFYNMFHLPQECTYEQFKYRLLSKSGKHKVQYSGQPTMMTVIDLMSSGQVESGIRGALEKIARMSDELLEKQCWQIHNLAAREAMLALLKNKRQQARAILEPLLEVWPKDFGREVSDGLVAHPTHRS
;
A
#
# COMPACT_ATOMS: atom_id res chain seq x y z
N MET A 1 9.50 -64.29 -3.81
CA MET A 1 10.51 -65.01 -4.61
C MET A 1 11.23 -64.02 -5.51
N PRO A 2 12.57 -64.10 -5.66
CA PRO A 2 13.42 -62.97 -6.09
C PRO A 2 14.10 -63.14 -7.47
N SER A 3 14.57 -62.03 -8.06
CA SER A 3 15.76 -61.98 -8.96
C SER A 3 16.30 -60.54 -9.00
N LYS A 4 17.48 -60.25 -8.40
CA LYS A 4 18.80 -60.05 -9.06
C LYS A 4 18.73 -59.12 -10.30
N GLY A 5 19.37 -57.96 -10.43
CA GLY A 5 20.56 -57.34 -9.82
C GLY A 5 21.68 -57.20 -10.87
N VAL A 6 22.11 -55.99 -11.25
CA VAL A 6 23.43 -55.66 -11.87
C VAL A 6 23.81 -54.19 -11.61
N LYS A 7 25.08 -53.96 -11.22
CA LYS A 7 25.83 -52.69 -11.10
C LYS A 7 26.80 -52.51 -12.29
N ALA A 8 27.15 -51.27 -12.63
CA ALA A 8 28.47 -50.72 -13.06
C ALA A 8 28.24 -49.40 -13.82
N SER A 9 28.70 -48.19 -13.39
CA SER A 9 30.06 -47.59 -13.49
C SER A 9 30.60 -47.58 -14.93
N ASP A 10 31.27 -46.58 -15.52
CA ASP A 10 31.82 -45.25 -15.22
C ASP A 10 32.33 -44.71 -16.58
N ASN A 11 32.49 -43.39 -16.76
CA ASN A 11 33.56 -42.74 -17.56
C ASN A 11 33.38 -41.20 -17.52
N VAL A 12 34.11 -40.41 -16.70
CA VAL A 12 35.47 -39.82 -16.89
C VAL A 12 35.44 -38.52 -17.74
N PRO A 13 36.32 -37.49 -17.61
CA PRO A 13 37.44 -37.17 -16.66
C PRO A 13 37.24 -35.80 -15.92
N ARG A 14 37.90 -35.35 -14.83
CA ARG A 14 39.28 -35.32 -14.28
C ARG A 14 40.31 -34.38 -14.96
N SER A 15 40.60 -33.23 -14.34
CA SER A 15 41.94 -32.65 -14.00
C SER A 15 41.76 -31.24 -13.39
N SER A 16 42.61 -30.61 -12.59
CA SER A 16 43.56 -31.00 -11.53
C SER A 16 44.22 -29.71 -10.98
N VAL A 17 44.35 -29.56 -9.64
CA VAL A 17 45.49 -28.94 -8.89
C VAL A 17 45.64 -27.39 -9.00
N SER A 18 45.84 -26.58 -7.93
CA SER A 18 46.91 -26.61 -6.91
C SER A 18 46.61 -25.75 -5.67
N ARG A 19 47.23 -26.10 -4.53
CA ARG A 19 47.21 -25.40 -3.22
C ARG A 19 48.49 -24.56 -2.99
N TYR A 20 48.33 -23.42 -2.31
CA TYR A 20 49.16 -22.69 -1.29
C TYR A 20 50.67 -23.00 -1.11
N PRO A 21 51.51 -22.01 -0.72
CA PRO A 21 51.69 -21.57 0.69
C PRO A 21 51.96 -20.04 0.81
N GLY A 22 52.09 -19.33 1.94
CA GLY A 22 52.26 -19.63 3.37
C GLY A 22 52.31 -18.29 4.17
N LYS A 23 52.41 -18.38 5.51
CA LYS A 23 52.47 -17.26 6.49
C LYS A 23 53.85 -16.60 6.55
N VAL A 24 53.91 -15.27 6.74
CA VAL A 24 54.97 -14.52 7.44
C VAL A 24 54.37 -13.24 8.08
N GLU A 25 54.56 -13.04 9.39
CA GLU A 25 54.52 -11.74 10.09
C GLU A 25 55.98 -11.34 10.45
N PRO A 26 56.26 -10.21 11.14
CA PRO A 26 56.12 -8.80 10.75
C PRO A 26 57.48 -8.05 10.88
N GLN A 27 57.68 -6.87 10.25
CA GLN A 27 58.66 -5.86 10.73
C GLN A 27 58.58 -4.52 9.97
N GLY A 28 58.38 -3.43 10.72
CA GLY A 28 59.31 -2.29 10.79
C GLY A 28 59.45 -1.28 9.63
N GLN A 29 58.89 -0.09 9.88
CA GLN A 29 59.45 1.27 9.69
C GLN A 29 59.46 2.00 8.33
N ASP A 30 58.75 3.14 8.39
CA ASP A 30 59.13 4.52 8.07
C ASP A 30 59.14 5.08 6.63
N ASP A 31 58.27 6.11 6.53
CA ASP A 31 58.42 7.41 5.87
C ASP A 31 58.36 7.54 4.34
N LYS A 32 57.29 8.22 3.87
CA LYS A 32 57.40 9.57 3.26
C LYS A 32 56.04 10.11 2.83
N SER A 33 55.58 11.11 3.59
CA SER A 33 55.07 12.40 3.12
C SER A 33 54.58 12.49 1.66
N ARG A 34 53.27 12.34 1.45
CA ARG A 34 52.60 12.86 0.25
C ARG A 34 51.45 13.76 0.70
N LYS A 35 51.70 15.06 0.65
CA LYS A 35 50.68 16.12 0.75
C LYS A 35 49.60 15.84 -0.28
N VAL A 36 48.44 15.37 0.17
CA VAL A 36 47.22 15.39 -0.63
C VAL A 36 46.62 16.78 -0.46
N THR A 37 46.81 17.60 -1.48
CA THR A 37 46.14 18.88 -1.67
C THR A 37 44.63 18.64 -1.56
N LYS A 38 43.98 19.19 -0.52
CA LYS A 38 42.52 19.27 -0.45
C LYS A 38 42.06 20.21 -1.55
N THR A 39 41.78 19.64 -2.73
CA THR A 39 40.98 20.33 -3.74
C THR A 39 39.56 20.34 -3.20
N THR A 40 39.18 21.46 -2.58
CA THR A 40 37.82 21.74 -2.17
C THR A 40 36.96 21.81 -3.43
N VAL A 41 36.41 20.68 -3.85
CA VAL A 41 35.26 20.67 -4.77
C VAL A 41 34.15 21.34 -3.97
N LYS A 42 33.92 22.63 -4.22
CA LYS A 42 32.65 23.27 -3.88
C LYS A 42 31.58 22.50 -4.63
N SER A 43 31.00 21.49 -4.00
CA SER A 43 29.81 20.82 -4.51
C SER A 43 28.70 21.87 -4.52
N ALA A 44 28.37 22.39 -5.69
CA ALA A 44 27.20 23.21 -5.93
C ALA A 44 25.93 22.35 -5.92
N LEU A 45 25.78 21.51 -4.89
CA LEU A 45 24.50 20.95 -4.49
C LEU A 45 24.00 21.85 -3.36
N PRO A 46 22.98 22.69 -3.58
CA PRO A 46 22.23 23.26 -2.46
C PRO A 46 21.84 22.11 -1.55
N SER A 47 22.13 22.22 -0.26
CA SER A 47 21.71 21.19 0.68
C SER A 47 20.19 21.02 0.51
N LEU A 48 19.70 19.79 0.47
CA LEU A 48 18.26 19.53 0.38
C LEU A 48 17.52 20.24 1.53
N LEU A 49 18.21 20.46 2.67
CA LEU A 49 17.76 21.28 3.80
C LEU A 49 17.46 22.75 3.44
N ASP A 50 18.25 23.38 2.56
CA ASP A 50 18.02 24.76 2.12
C ASP A 50 16.81 24.89 1.18
N LYS A 51 16.42 23.80 0.51
CA LYS A 51 15.16 23.76 -0.25
C LYS A 51 13.96 23.60 0.68
N ILE A 52 14.08 22.87 1.79
CA ILE A 52 12.97 22.57 2.72
C ILE A 52 12.53 23.80 3.52
N THR A 53 13.44 24.72 3.89
CA THR A 53 13.10 25.94 4.63
C THR A 53 12.27 26.97 3.84
N ARG A 54 12.07 26.77 2.53
CA ARG A 54 11.21 27.62 1.68
C ARG A 54 9.83 27.01 1.38
N TRP A 55 9.53 25.81 1.88
CA TRP A 55 8.22 25.18 1.68
C TRP A 55 7.22 25.77 2.66
N LYS A 56 6.51 26.81 2.22
CA LYS A 56 5.30 27.27 2.91
C LYS A 56 4.23 26.18 2.76
N PRO A 57 3.60 25.72 3.85
CA PRO A 57 2.50 24.77 3.76
C PRO A 57 1.40 25.35 2.87
N LEU A 58 1.06 24.64 1.78
CA LEU A 58 -0.03 25.01 0.87
C LEU A 58 -1.42 24.94 1.54
N HIS A 59 -1.49 24.51 2.81
CA HIS A 59 -2.66 24.61 3.68
C HIS A 59 -2.55 25.78 4.67
N ALA A 60 -2.12 26.94 4.19
CA ALA A 60 -2.43 28.19 4.87
C ALA A 60 -3.96 28.37 4.87
N ARG A 61 -4.57 28.25 6.06
CA ARG A 61 -5.95 28.64 6.42
C ARG A 61 -7.08 27.68 6.02
N LYS A 62 -7.14 26.49 6.62
CA LYS A 62 -8.43 26.08 7.19
C LYS A 62 -8.54 26.78 8.55
N ASN A 63 -9.70 27.36 8.88
CA ASN A 63 -9.97 27.86 10.23
C ASN A 63 -10.02 26.64 11.16
N ILE A 64 -8.85 26.21 11.63
CA ILE A 64 -8.76 25.13 12.60
C ILE A 64 -9.24 25.73 13.91
N GLN A 65 -10.41 25.29 14.36
CA GLN A 65 -11.01 25.75 15.61
C GLN A 65 -10.01 25.59 16.77
N PRO A 66 -9.96 26.51 17.74
CA PRO A 66 -8.99 26.46 18.84
C PRO A 66 -9.02 25.15 19.66
N HIS A 67 -10.18 24.49 19.76
CA HIS A 67 -10.31 23.19 20.42
C HIS A 67 -9.63 22.05 19.66
N ALA A 68 -9.71 22.03 18.32
CA ALA A 68 -9.03 21.07 17.47
C ALA A 68 -7.50 21.23 17.55
N THR A 69 -7.04 22.48 17.64
CA THR A 69 -5.63 22.84 17.88
C THR A 69 -5.08 22.23 19.18
N SER A 70 -5.80 22.40 20.30
CA SER A 70 -5.40 21.85 21.59
C SER A 70 -5.39 20.31 21.60
N TYR A 71 -6.41 19.70 20.98
CA TYR A 71 -6.51 18.26 20.81
C TYR A 71 -5.38 17.69 19.94
N HIS A 72 -5.08 18.30 18.79
CA HIS A 72 -3.99 17.88 17.91
C HIS A 72 -2.61 18.00 18.58
N HIS A 73 -2.39 19.04 19.39
CA HIS A 73 -1.16 19.18 20.17
C HIS A 73 -1.04 18.07 21.23
N MET A 74 -2.14 17.68 21.87
CA MET A 74 -2.19 16.60 22.89
C MET A 74 -1.83 15.22 22.30
N ILE A 75 -2.22 14.94 21.06
CA ILE A 75 -1.91 13.66 20.37
C ILE A 75 -0.59 13.69 19.56
N GLY A 76 0.24 14.72 19.78
CA GLY A 76 1.57 14.84 19.18
C GLY A 76 1.58 15.27 17.70
N HIS A 77 0.56 16.01 17.25
CA HIS A 77 0.51 16.59 15.90
C HIS A 77 1.02 18.04 15.95
N HIS A 78 2.08 18.36 15.20
CA HIS A 78 2.62 19.72 15.10
C HIS A 78 1.85 20.56 14.07
N HIS A 79 1.62 21.83 14.40
CA HIS A 79 0.77 22.78 13.67
C HIS A 79 1.07 22.96 12.17
N GLU A 80 2.32 22.79 11.76
CA GLU A 80 2.75 23.05 10.38
C GLU A 80 2.48 21.87 9.43
N TYR A 81 2.02 20.72 9.96
CA TYR A 81 1.89 19.44 9.25
C TYR A 81 0.56 18.72 9.50
N LEU A 82 -0.50 19.46 9.80
CA LEU A 82 -1.84 18.91 10.05
C LEU A 82 -2.42 18.28 8.78
N GLU A 83 -2.30 16.96 8.62
CA GLU A 83 -3.46 16.18 8.19
C GLU A 83 -4.13 15.57 9.43
N PRO A 84 -5.35 16.00 9.74
CA PRO A 84 -5.95 15.83 11.06
C PRO A 84 -6.49 14.41 11.19
N SER A 85 -6.39 13.88 12.41
CA SER A 85 -7.34 12.87 12.86
C SER A 85 -8.75 13.34 12.48
N ILE A 86 -9.55 12.48 11.86
CA ILE A 86 -10.91 12.82 11.43
C ILE A 86 -11.75 13.26 12.64
N ASN A 87 -11.50 12.67 13.81
CA ASN A 87 -11.94 13.24 15.07
C ASN A 87 -11.07 14.44 15.42
N ASN A 88 -11.70 15.62 15.51
CA ASN A 88 -11.10 16.89 15.92
C ASN A 88 -11.23 17.17 17.43
N GLN A 89 -11.69 16.16 18.18
CA GLN A 89 -11.93 16.15 19.62
C GLN A 89 -11.76 14.71 20.12
N PRO A 90 -11.80 14.46 21.45
CA PRO A 90 -11.66 13.12 22.00
C PRO A 90 -12.58 12.09 21.33
N PHE A 91 -12.08 10.87 21.13
CA PHE A 91 -12.76 9.82 20.37
C PHE A 91 -14.20 9.56 20.85
N SER A 92 -14.40 9.49 22.17
CA SER A 92 -15.72 9.24 22.77
C SER A 92 -16.70 10.40 22.60
N HIS A 93 -16.21 11.61 22.36
CA HIS A 93 -17.03 12.80 22.07
C HIS A 93 -17.35 12.90 20.59
N PHE A 94 -16.45 12.45 19.72
CA PHE A 94 -16.66 12.49 18.27
C PHE A 94 -17.49 11.31 17.77
N TRP A 95 -17.15 10.09 18.18
CA TRP A 95 -17.79 8.87 17.74
C TRP A 95 -18.84 8.38 18.75
N GLU A 96 -19.94 7.85 18.23
CA GLU A 96 -20.90 7.05 18.99
C GLU A 96 -21.18 5.72 18.29
N PRO A 97 -21.46 4.63 19.02
CA PRO A 97 -21.80 3.35 18.41
C PRO A 97 -23.05 3.46 17.54
N ALA A 98 -23.00 2.89 16.34
CA ALA A 98 -24.17 2.74 15.48
C ALA A 98 -25.00 1.53 15.94
N TYR A 99 -25.98 1.76 16.81
CA TYR A 99 -26.85 0.69 17.31
C TYR A 99 -27.61 -0.04 16.19
N GLY A 100 -27.75 -1.36 16.31
CA GLY A 100 -28.51 -2.20 15.38
C GLY A 100 -27.70 -2.86 14.25
N ILE A 101 -26.39 -2.62 14.17
CA ILE A 101 -25.50 -3.25 13.17
C ILE A 101 -24.58 -4.23 13.88
N ALA A 102 -24.50 -5.47 13.38
CA ALA A 102 -23.66 -6.51 13.98
C ALA A 102 -22.17 -6.12 13.92
N ASN A 103 -21.48 -6.21 15.05
CA ASN A 103 -20.03 -6.03 15.08
C ASN A 103 -19.36 -7.22 14.39
N TYR A 104 -18.34 -6.95 13.56
CA TYR A 104 -17.50 -7.98 12.98
C TYR A 104 -16.45 -8.40 14.01
N THR A 105 -16.50 -9.66 14.45
CA THR A 105 -15.49 -10.24 15.33
C THR A 105 -14.36 -10.84 14.51
N ASP A 106 -13.23 -10.14 14.38
CA ASP A 106 -11.99 -10.69 13.84
C ASP A 106 -10.80 -10.29 14.75
N THR A 107 -9.59 -10.68 14.37
CA THR A 107 -8.30 -10.25 14.93
C THR A 107 -8.06 -8.74 14.88
N VAL A 108 -8.84 -8.03 14.09
CA VAL A 108 -8.91 -6.57 14.01
C VAL A 108 -10.18 -6.12 14.70
N ASP A 109 -10.11 -5.07 15.50
CA ASP A 109 -11.30 -4.55 16.20
C ASP A 109 -12.06 -3.62 15.24
N HIS A 110 -13.25 -4.07 14.83
CA HIS A 110 -14.15 -3.34 13.94
C HIS A 110 -15.32 -2.79 14.74
N ARG A 111 -15.49 -1.47 14.71
CA ARG A 111 -16.60 -0.78 15.35
C ARG A 111 -17.39 -0.01 14.31
N VAL A 112 -18.69 -0.26 14.25
CA VAL A 112 -19.59 0.54 13.42
C VAL A 112 -20.02 1.76 14.23
N MET A 113 -19.65 2.94 13.77
CA MET A 113 -19.79 4.21 14.49
C MET A 113 -20.58 5.21 13.66
N LYS A 114 -21.11 6.24 14.31
CA LYS A 114 -21.62 7.46 13.70
C LYS A 114 -20.91 8.66 14.34
N VAL A 115 -20.82 9.75 13.59
CA VAL A 115 -20.34 11.02 14.15
C VAL A 115 -21.46 11.59 15.01
N ARG A 116 -21.17 11.99 16.25
CA ARG A 116 -22.13 12.73 17.06
C ARG A 116 -22.42 14.06 16.37
N ASN A 117 -23.69 14.37 16.12
CA ASN A 117 -24.07 15.64 15.49
C ASN A 117 -23.58 16.81 16.35
N PHE A 118 -22.61 17.55 15.83
CA PHE A 118 -22.27 18.88 16.32
C PHE A 118 -22.67 19.87 15.23
N ASP A 119 -23.57 20.78 15.55
CA ASP A 119 -23.98 21.91 14.70
C ASP A 119 -22.80 22.85 14.34
N GLU A 120 -21.61 22.59 14.88
CA GLU A 120 -20.38 23.40 14.75
C GLU A 120 -19.29 22.77 13.83
N LEU A 121 -19.53 21.61 13.22
CA LEU A 121 -18.60 21.03 12.26
C LEU A 121 -18.88 21.57 10.85
N ASP A 122 -18.06 22.52 10.39
CA ASP A 122 -18.03 23.04 9.00
C ASP A 122 -17.67 21.97 7.92
N VAL A 123 -17.67 20.68 8.28
CA VAL A 123 -17.43 19.56 7.38
C VAL A 123 -18.61 18.59 7.51
N PRO A 124 -19.32 18.26 6.41
CA PRO A 124 -20.44 17.33 6.44
C PRO A 124 -19.90 15.89 6.57
N ILE A 125 -19.49 15.51 7.79
CA ILE A 125 -19.08 14.16 8.15
C ILE A 125 -20.31 13.44 8.72
N ASP A 126 -21.28 13.16 7.85
CA ASP A 126 -22.51 12.46 8.20
C ASP A 126 -22.44 10.96 7.84
N GLY A 127 -23.40 10.18 8.35
CA GLY A 127 -23.57 8.77 7.99
C GLY A 127 -22.91 7.75 8.92
N ILE A 128 -22.91 6.49 8.46
CA ILE A 128 -22.35 5.33 9.18
C ILE A 128 -20.90 5.13 8.78
N TRP A 129 -20.04 4.84 9.76
CA TRP A 129 -18.60 4.67 9.60
C TRP A 129 -18.15 3.33 10.15
N HIS A 130 -17.16 2.73 9.50
CA HIS A 130 -16.41 1.57 9.96
C HIS A 130 -15.09 2.05 10.53
N VAL A 131 -14.96 2.01 11.85
CA VAL A 131 -13.74 2.38 12.56
C VAL A 131 -12.99 1.09 12.91
N LYS A 132 -11.87 0.89 12.21
CA LYS A 132 -11.00 -0.27 12.29
C LYS A 132 -9.76 0.08 13.10
N SER A 133 -9.39 -0.76 14.06
CA SER A 133 -8.11 -0.64 14.78
C SER A 133 -7.43 -1.99 14.90
N PRO A 134 -6.08 -2.05 14.95
CA PRO A 134 -5.38 -3.28 15.29
C PRO A 134 -5.93 -3.85 16.61
N GLY A 135 -6.51 -5.06 16.56
CA GLY A 135 -7.12 -5.69 17.72
C GLY A 135 -6.06 -6.23 18.70
N LYS A 136 -6.51 -6.74 19.84
CA LYS A 136 -5.61 -7.41 20.80
C LYS A 136 -5.03 -8.67 20.16
N GLU A 137 -3.70 -8.71 20.01
CA GLU A 137 -3.03 -9.89 19.49
C GLU A 137 -3.10 -11.07 20.45
N SER A 138 -3.59 -12.20 19.95
CA SER A 138 -3.46 -13.49 20.64
C SER A 138 -1.99 -13.88 20.82
N ARG A 139 -1.69 -14.74 21.81
CA ARG A 139 -0.34 -15.31 21.98
C ARG A 139 0.16 -16.02 20.72
N GLN A 140 -0.73 -16.68 20.00
CA GLN A 140 -0.41 -17.38 18.74
C GLN A 140 -0.02 -16.39 17.63
N THR A 141 -0.74 -15.27 17.52
CA THR A 141 -0.43 -14.20 16.56
C THR A 141 0.94 -13.59 16.87
N ARG A 142 1.26 -13.33 18.14
CA ARG A 142 2.57 -12.84 18.56
C ARG A 142 3.68 -13.84 18.21
N PHE A 143 3.48 -15.12 18.49
CA PHE A 143 4.46 -16.16 18.17
C PHE A 143 4.67 -16.30 16.65
N LYS A 144 3.60 -16.31 15.85
CA LYS A 144 3.68 -16.31 14.38
C LYS A 144 4.51 -15.13 13.87
N ARG A 145 4.29 -13.93 14.40
CA ARG A 145 5.06 -12.73 14.03
C ARG A 145 6.53 -12.82 14.45
N PHE A 146 6.81 -13.37 15.62
CA PHE A 146 8.17 -13.63 16.05
C PHE A 146 8.91 -14.53 15.06
N ILE A 147 8.29 -15.64 14.64
CA ILE A 147 8.86 -16.54 13.62
C ILE A 147 9.08 -15.82 12.29
N GLN A 148 8.12 -15.02 11.83
CA GLN A 148 8.27 -14.22 10.61
C GLN A 148 9.45 -13.22 10.69
N LYS A 149 9.65 -12.59 11.86
CA LYS A 149 10.80 -11.71 12.11
C LYS A 149 12.12 -12.48 12.13
N LEU A 150 12.13 -13.69 12.68
CA LEU A 150 13.32 -14.55 12.68
C LEU A 150 13.69 -14.98 11.25
N ILE A 151 12.71 -15.44 10.47
CA ILE A 151 12.93 -15.80 9.06
C ILE A 151 13.44 -14.58 8.30
N TYR A 152 12.83 -13.40 8.49
CA TYR A 152 13.36 -12.15 7.94
C TYR A 152 14.85 -11.97 8.29
N HIS A 153 15.20 -12.05 9.58
CA HIS A 153 16.55 -11.74 10.04
C HIS A 153 17.59 -12.67 9.42
N VAL A 154 17.21 -13.93 9.16
CA VAL A 154 18.06 -14.93 8.52
C VAL A 154 18.10 -14.78 7.00
N THR A 155 16.98 -14.47 6.34
CA THR A 155 16.87 -14.54 4.87
C THR A 155 16.93 -13.19 4.17
N GLY A 156 16.75 -12.08 4.91
CA GLY A 156 16.61 -10.73 4.37
C GLY A 156 15.34 -10.52 3.51
N GLN A 157 14.44 -11.50 3.44
CA GLN A 157 13.20 -11.38 2.66
C GLN A 157 12.20 -10.55 3.46
N ASP A 158 11.75 -9.40 2.97
CA ASP A 158 10.81 -8.55 3.69
C ASP A 158 9.51 -9.29 4.06
N TYR A 159 9.24 -9.37 5.37
CA TYR A 159 8.04 -10.01 5.92
C TYR A 159 7.14 -8.97 6.57
N LYS A 160 5.83 -9.19 6.39
CA LYS A 160 4.70 -8.48 7.01
C LYS A 160 4.90 -8.16 8.50
N GLY A 161 5.63 -9.02 9.24
CA GLY A 161 5.92 -8.86 10.67
C GLY A 161 6.75 -7.63 11.07
N ARG A 162 7.45 -6.96 10.14
CA ARG A 162 8.27 -5.76 10.43
C ARG A 162 7.43 -4.49 10.61
N TYR A 163 6.33 -4.39 9.87
CA TYR A 163 5.49 -3.19 9.83
C TYR A 163 4.49 -3.11 10.99
N TYR A 164 4.23 -4.23 11.66
CA TYR A 164 3.32 -4.30 12.80
C TYR A 164 3.85 -3.71 14.11
N ASN A 165 5.07 -3.19 14.14
CA ASN A 165 5.62 -2.56 15.35
C ASN A 165 5.10 -1.13 15.56
N ASP A 166 4.57 -0.49 14.50
CA ASP A 166 4.09 0.89 14.55
C ASP A 166 2.65 0.94 14.04
N HIS A 167 1.69 0.80 14.97
CA HIS A 167 0.26 0.82 14.66
C HIS A 167 -0.20 2.15 14.05
N LYS A 168 0.47 3.26 14.38
CA LYS A 168 0.18 4.57 13.79
C LYS A 168 0.55 4.57 12.31
N LEU A 169 1.78 4.18 12.00
CA LEU A 169 2.25 4.10 10.63
C LEU A 169 1.39 3.13 9.80
N LEU A 170 0.95 2.01 10.37
CA LEU A 170 0.03 1.09 9.70
C LEU A 170 -1.29 1.76 9.29
N ALA A 171 -1.96 2.43 10.22
CA ALA A 171 -3.20 3.15 9.93
C ALA A 171 -2.98 4.24 8.87
N GLN A 172 -1.88 5.00 8.98
CA GLN A 172 -1.53 6.05 8.02
C GLN A 172 -1.25 5.51 6.61
N LYS A 173 -0.59 4.34 6.49
CA LYS A 173 -0.38 3.67 5.20
C LYS A 173 -1.70 3.23 4.55
N GLU A 174 -2.64 2.72 5.34
CA GLU A 174 -3.97 2.31 4.83
C GLU A 174 -4.78 3.52 4.35
N VAL A 175 -4.73 4.64 5.09
CA VAL A 175 -5.35 5.91 4.68
C VAL A 175 -4.70 6.46 3.39
N LEU A 176 -3.37 6.47 3.32
CA LEU A 176 -2.61 6.85 2.12
C LEU A 176 -3.03 5.99 0.92
N ALA A 177 -3.05 4.66 1.07
CA ALA A 177 -3.43 3.73 0.01
C ALA A 177 -4.86 3.99 -0.49
N THR A 178 -5.80 4.22 0.43
CA THR A 178 -7.20 4.52 0.10
C THR A 178 -7.31 5.83 -0.68
N ASN A 179 -6.60 6.88 -0.26
CA ASN A 179 -6.64 8.17 -0.95
C ASN A 179 -5.96 8.14 -2.33
N LEU A 180 -4.89 7.36 -2.48
CA LEU A 180 -4.25 7.12 -3.78
C LEU A 180 -5.17 6.33 -4.72
N TYR A 181 -5.85 5.30 -4.22
CA TYR A 181 -6.86 4.57 -4.97
C TYR A 181 -7.97 5.51 -5.48
N ARG A 182 -8.51 6.35 -4.59
CA ARG A 182 -9.50 7.39 -4.95
C ARG A 182 -8.97 8.33 -6.01
N ALA A 183 -7.74 8.82 -5.86
CA ALA A 183 -7.15 9.75 -6.81
C ALA A 183 -7.04 9.14 -8.22
N VAL A 184 -6.76 7.85 -8.34
CA VAL A 184 -6.71 7.15 -9.63
C VAL A 184 -8.10 6.87 -10.18
N VAL A 185 -9.03 6.35 -9.36
CA VAL A 185 -10.36 5.97 -9.84
C VAL A 185 -11.21 7.19 -10.21
N LEU A 186 -11.06 8.30 -9.47
CA LEU A 186 -11.91 9.48 -9.55
C LEU A 186 -11.30 10.67 -10.33
N GLU A 187 -10.15 10.52 -10.98
CA GLU A 187 -9.46 11.61 -11.71
C GLU A 187 -10.35 12.32 -12.76
N ASP A 188 -11.32 11.58 -13.34
CA ASP A 188 -12.22 12.06 -14.41
C ASP A 188 -13.70 12.13 -13.96
N SER A 189 -13.96 12.12 -12.65
CA SER A 189 -15.31 12.25 -12.11
C SER A 189 -15.83 13.68 -12.21
N ASP A 190 -17.08 13.83 -12.65
CA ASP A 190 -17.84 15.05 -12.40
C ASP A 190 -18.05 15.15 -10.88
N PRO A 191 -17.79 16.30 -10.22
CA PRO A 191 -17.88 16.47 -8.76
C PRO A 191 -19.26 16.20 -8.12
N ASP A 192 -20.27 15.80 -8.90
CA ASP A 192 -21.64 15.50 -8.46
C ASP A 192 -21.99 14.00 -8.39
N MET A 193 -21.02 13.10 -8.20
CA MET A 193 -21.35 11.70 -7.91
C MET A 193 -21.42 11.44 -6.40
N GLU A 194 -22.64 11.18 -5.92
CA GLU A 194 -23.02 10.66 -4.60
C GLU A 194 -22.03 9.63 -3.99
N PHE A 195 -21.37 8.86 -4.85
CA PHE A 195 -20.30 7.92 -4.46
C PHE A 195 -19.05 8.61 -3.88
N GLU A 196 -18.60 9.75 -4.37
CA GLU A 196 -17.44 10.47 -3.81
C GLU A 196 -17.72 11.00 -2.41
N LYS A 197 -18.99 11.35 -2.15
CA LYS A 197 -19.47 11.71 -0.82
C LYS A 197 -19.50 10.49 0.11
N GLN A 198 -19.75 9.28 -0.41
CA GLN A 198 -19.81 8.04 0.36
C GLN A 198 -18.42 7.40 0.58
N TYR A 199 -17.52 7.46 -0.39
CA TYR A 199 -16.21 6.82 -0.32
C TYR A 199 -15.20 7.71 0.42
N GLN A 200 -15.39 7.86 1.73
CA GLN A 200 -14.53 8.66 2.60
C GLN A 200 -13.66 7.76 3.47
N CYS A 201 -12.41 8.17 3.70
CA CYS A 201 -11.47 7.50 4.57
C CYS A 201 -10.63 8.53 5.34
N GLY A 202 -10.36 8.26 6.60
CA GLY A 202 -9.53 9.12 7.44
C GLY A 202 -8.85 8.33 8.56
N TYR A 203 -7.76 8.90 9.05
CA TYR A 203 -7.09 8.43 10.26
C TYR A 203 -7.90 8.88 11.48
N SER A 204 -8.04 8.02 12.50
CA SER A 204 -8.67 8.36 13.78
C SER A 204 -7.81 7.85 14.94
N TYR A 205 -7.90 8.47 16.11
CA TYR A 205 -7.19 8.03 17.31
C TYR A 205 -8.14 7.93 18.48
N ASP A 206 -8.10 6.79 19.18
CA ASP A 206 -8.86 6.47 20.38
C ASP A 206 -7.92 6.58 21.59
N GLU A 207 -8.05 7.69 22.32
CA GLU A 207 -7.17 8.06 23.43
C GLU A 207 -7.39 7.18 24.66
N GLU A 208 -8.63 6.76 24.90
CA GLU A 208 -8.99 5.93 26.06
C GLU A 208 -8.32 4.55 25.97
N GLN A 209 -8.21 4.02 24.75
CA GLN A 209 -7.62 2.71 24.50
C GLN A 209 -6.19 2.75 23.96
N ASP A 210 -5.64 3.94 23.74
CA ASP A 210 -4.36 4.18 23.04
C ASP A 210 -4.28 3.44 21.70
N ARG A 211 -5.28 3.67 20.82
CA ARG A 211 -5.39 2.96 19.54
C ARG A 211 -5.44 3.90 18.33
N HIS A 212 -4.55 3.61 17.38
CA HIS A 212 -4.58 4.19 16.04
C HIS A 212 -5.58 3.45 15.16
N CYS A 213 -6.48 4.20 14.55
CA CYS A 213 -7.63 3.68 13.82
C CYS A 213 -7.67 4.20 12.38
N VAL A 214 -8.31 3.43 11.51
CA VAL A 214 -8.74 3.82 10.17
C VAL A 214 -10.25 3.90 10.20
N ALA A 215 -10.81 5.05 9.81
CA ALA A 215 -12.25 5.26 9.71
C ALA A 215 -12.64 5.36 8.23
N THR A 216 -13.48 4.44 7.76
CA THR A 216 -14.02 4.45 6.40
C THR A 216 -15.54 4.61 6.44
N ARG A 217 -16.09 5.51 5.63
CA ARG A 217 -17.55 5.67 5.56
C ARG A 217 -18.15 4.45 4.88
N HIS A 218 -19.29 4.01 5.40
CA HIS A 218 -20.02 2.86 4.87
C HIS A 218 -20.55 3.17 3.47
N LEU A 219 -20.40 2.21 2.55
CA LEU A 219 -20.90 2.30 1.18
C LEU A 219 -22.32 1.71 1.12
N GLU A 220 -23.32 2.58 1.14
CA GLU A 220 -24.73 2.16 1.14
C GLU A 220 -25.17 1.58 -0.22
N GLY A 221 -25.89 0.45 -0.18
CA GLY A 221 -26.36 -0.24 -1.38
C GLY A 221 -25.29 -1.06 -2.10
N TYR A 222 -24.11 -1.24 -1.50
CA TYR A 222 -23.04 -2.10 -2.00
C TYR A 222 -23.06 -3.48 -1.33
N LYS A 223 -22.68 -4.51 -2.08
CA LYS A 223 -22.58 -5.91 -1.62
C LYS A 223 -21.11 -6.35 -1.60
N ASP A 224 -20.78 -7.30 -0.74
CA ASP A 224 -19.45 -7.92 -0.67
C ASP A 224 -19.19 -8.77 -1.93
N ALA A 225 -18.06 -8.58 -2.63
CA ALA A 225 -17.79 -9.29 -3.87
C ALA A 225 -17.57 -10.80 -3.69
N SER A 226 -17.32 -11.29 -2.47
CA SER A 226 -17.31 -12.73 -2.17
C SER A 226 -18.67 -13.40 -2.42
N THR A 227 -19.78 -12.62 -2.44
CA THR A 227 -21.12 -13.14 -2.73
C THR A 227 -21.42 -13.26 -4.22
N LEU A 228 -20.56 -12.74 -5.11
CA LEU A 228 -20.75 -12.81 -6.58
C LEU A 228 -20.96 -14.25 -7.06
N PHE A 229 -20.31 -15.22 -6.41
CA PHE A 229 -20.34 -16.62 -6.78
C PHE A 229 -21.31 -17.47 -5.93
N GLN A 230 -21.87 -16.92 -4.85
CA GLN A 230 -22.67 -17.68 -3.88
C GLN A 230 -24.14 -17.86 -4.30
N GLN A 231 -24.64 -17.10 -5.27
CA GLN A 231 -26.07 -17.09 -5.59
C GLN A 231 -26.51 -18.10 -6.67
N GLY A 232 -25.63 -18.94 -7.22
CA GLY A 232 -26.01 -19.87 -8.30
C GLY A 232 -26.57 -19.17 -9.55
N VAL A 233 -26.46 -17.84 -9.63
CA VAL A 233 -26.90 -17.03 -10.74
C VAL A 233 -25.81 -17.09 -11.80
N GLU A 234 -25.91 -18.12 -12.64
CA GLU A 234 -25.46 -18.07 -14.03
C GLU A 234 -26.23 -16.95 -14.75
N GLY A 235 -25.91 -15.70 -14.43
CA GLY A 235 -26.43 -14.51 -15.09
C GLY A 235 -25.24 -13.67 -15.53
N ALA A 236 -25.09 -13.50 -16.84
CA ALA A 236 -23.99 -12.74 -17.44
C ALA A 236 -24.03 -11.22 -17.13
N GLU A 237 -25.07 -10.74 -16.45
CA GLU A 237 -25.38 -9.31 -16.30
C GLU A 237 -24.36 -8.56 -15.43
N TRP A 238 -23.81 -9.19 -14.39
CA TRP A 238 -22.77 -8.54 -13.57
C TRP A 238 -21.40 -8.43 -14.28
N ARG A 239 -21.20 -9.17 -15.39
CA ARG A 239 -19.89 -9.32 -16.05
C ARG A 239 -19.48 -8.11 -16.87
N ILE A 240 -20.42 -7.19 -17.12
CA ILE A 240 -20.15 -5.95 -17.83
C ILE A 240 -19.85 -4.85 -16.81
N PHE A 241 -18.57 -4.58 -16.61
CA PHE A 241 -18.11 -3.55 -15.69
C PHE A 241 -18.02 -2.17 -16.35
N ASP A 242 -18.28 -1.16 -15.54
CA ASP A 242 -18.03 0.23 -15.86
C ASP A 242 -16.53 0.46 -16.11
N GLU A 243 -16.18 1.31 -17.08
CA GLU A 243 -14.79 1.52 -17.47
C GLU A 243 -13.96 2.16 -16.36
N ARG A 244 -14.59 2.98 -15.51
CA ARG A 244 -13.92 3.64 -14.38
C ARG A 244 -13.78 2.72 -13.17
N HIS A 245 -14.71 1.79 -13.01
CA HIS A 245 -14.87 0.93 -11.83
C HIS A 245 -14.71 -0.55 -12.20
N ASN A 246 -13.53 -0.84 -12.75
CA ASN A 246 -13.21 -2.06 -13.47
C ASN A 246 -12.25 -2.96 -12.66
N PRO A 247 -12.53 -4.27 -12.50
CA PRO A 247 -11.67 -5.21 -11.77
C PRO A 247 -10.20 -5.26 -12.25
N ALA A 248 -9.95 -5.09 -13.55
CA ALA A 248 -8.60 -5.06 -14.11
C ALA A 248 -7.87 -3.74 -13.78
N ALA A 249 -8.59 -2.62 -13.73
CA ALA A 249 -8.04 -1.35 -13.26
C ALA A 249 -7.70 -1.42 -11.77
N ASP A 250 -8.61 -1.94 -10.95
CA ASP A 250 -8.40 -2.20 -9.52
C ASP A 250 -7.17 -3.08 -9.28
N LEU A 251 -6.95 -4.09 -10.13
CA LEU A 251 -5.78 -4.95 -10.06
C LEU A 251 -4.48 -4.19 -10.34
N VAL A 252 -4.44 -3.30 -11.34
CA VAL A 252 -3.28 -2.41 -11.58
C VAL A 252 -3.00 -1.57 -10.33
N ILE A 253 -4.03 -0.95 -9.77
CA ILE A 253 -3.85 -0.06 -8.62
C ILE A 253 -3.37 -0.84 -7.40
N ARG A 254 -4.09 -1.88 -6.98
CA ARG A 254 -3.72 -2.63 -5.77
C ARG A 254 -2.41 -3.39 -5.93
N ARG A 255 -2.25 -4.14 -7.02
CA ARG A 255 -1.10 -5.05 -7.15
C ARG A 255 0.17 -4.31 -7.56
N PHE A 256 0.10 -3.44 -8.57
CA PHE A 256 1.28 -2.78 -9.10
C PHE A 256 1.61 -1.48 -8.36
N PHE A 257 0.65 -0.57 -8.24
CA PHE A 257 0.90 0.77 -7.70
C PHE A 257 1.04 0.76 -6.19
N LEU A 258 0.11 0.11 -5.50
CA LEU A 258 0.08 0.04 -4.04
C LEU A 258 0.88 -1.14 -3.48
N GLY A 259 1.19 -2.17 -4.28
CA GLY A 259 1.93 -3.32 -3.78
C GLY A 259 1.19 -4.09 -2.67
N ASP A 260 -0.11 -4.28 -2.87
CA ASP A 260 -0.98 -4.99 -1.94
C ASP A 260 -0.71 -6.52 -1.98
N GLU A 261 -0.73 -7.20 -0.83
CA GLU A 261 -0.61 -8.66 -0.77
C GLU A 261 -1.96 -9.40 -0.92
N ASP A 262 -3.06 -8.75 -0.52
CA ASP A 262 -4.41 -9.32 -0.47
C ASP A 262 -5.29 -8.86 -1.64
N TYR A 263 -4.69 -8.35 -2.72
CA TYR A 263 -5.36 -7.95 -3.98
C TYR A 263 -6.16 -9.04 -4.70
N LEU A 264 -6.17 -10.29 -4.21
CA LEU A 264 -6.96 -11.38 -4.79
C LEU A 264 -8.17 -11.75 -3.95
N LYS A 265 -8.24 -11.28 -2.71
CA LYS A 265 -9.23 -11.63 -1.71
C LYS A 265 -10.53 -10.86 -2.00
N LEU A 266 -11.60 -11.55 -2.35
CA LEU A 266 -12.83 -10.91 -2.84
C LEU A 266 -13.59 -10.11 -1.77
N ASP A 267 -13.43 -10.43 -0.50
CA ASP A 267 -14.00 -9.66 0.63
C ASP A 267 -13.37 -8.27 0.79
N ASN A 268 -12.20 -8.03 0.18
CA ASN A 268 -11.60 -6.70 0.07
C ASN A 268 -12.19 -5.89 -1.11
N TYR A 269 -13.34 -6.30 -1.65
CA TYR A 269 -14.01 -5.59 -2.73
C TYR A 269 -15.51 -5.52 -2.47
N MET A 270 -16.08 -4.37 -2.80
CA MET A 270 -17.52 -4.17 -2.80
C MET A 270 -18.00 -3.91 -4.22
N TYR A 271 -19.20 -4.38 -4.54
CA TYR A 271 -19.80 -4.16 -5.85
C TYR A 271 -21.23 -3.66 -5.74
N LYS A 272 -21.64 -2.91 -6.76
CA LYS A 272 -23.02 -2.48 -6.97
C LYS A 272 -23.45 -2.88 -8.37
N THR A 273 -24.48 -3.70 -8.41
CA THR A 273 -25.27 -3.96 -9.62
C THR A 273 -26.45 -2.99 -9.58
N ASN A 274 -26.73 -2.36 -10.70
CA ASN A 274 -27.91 -1.50 -10.81
C ASN A 274 -29.09 -2.37 -11.25
N ASP A 275 -30.30 -2.01 -10.82
CA ASP A 275 -31.53 -2.73 -11.20
C ASP A 275 -31.88 -2.56 -12.68
N ASP A 276 -31.24 -1.60 -13.38
CA ASP A 276 -31.32 -1.44 -14.83
C ASP A 276 -30.39 -2.45 -15.53
N PRO A 277 -30.92 -3.37 -16.36
CA PRO A 277 -30.13 -4.36 -17.11
C PRO A 277 -29.09 -3.76 -18.07
N LYS A 278 -29.24 -2.48 -18.44
CA LYS A 278 -28.27 -1.75 -19.28
C LYS A 278 -27.15 -1.11 -18.49
N ALA A 279 -27.30 -0.97 -17.17
CA ALA A 279 -26.36 -0.28 -16.35
C ALA A 279 -25.20 -1.21 -15.96
N ARG A 280 -23.97 -0.71 -16.17
CA ARG A 280 -22.75 -1.48 -15.94
C ARG A 280 -22.50 -1.67 -14.45
N THR A 281 -21.97 -2.84 -14.09
CA THR A 281 -21.57 -3.15 -12.71
C THR A 281 -20.38 -2.30 -12.30
N ARG A 282 -20.38 -1.82 -11.06
CA ARG A 282 -19.24 -1.08 -10.49
C ARG A 282 -18.65 -1.90 -9.37
N MET A 283 -17.33 -2.04 -9.38
CA MET A 283 -16.57 -2.68 -8.31
C MET A 283 -15.56 -1.70 -7.74
N TYR A 284 -15.38 -1.77 -6.42
CA TYR A 284 -14.48 -0.91 -5.68
C TYR A 284 -13.64 -1.73 -4.72
N CYS A 285 -12.38 -1.33 -4.60
CA CYS A 285 -11.50 -1.82 -3.56
C CYS A 285 -11.94 -1.27 -2.20
N ILE A 286 -11.90 -2.11 -1.17
CA ILE A 286 -11.96 -1.71 0.24
C ILE A 286 -10.83 -2.43 0.99
N ASP A 287 -10.60 -2.05 2.24
CA ASP A 287 -9.57 -2.61 3.13
C ASP A 287 -8.17 -2.66 2.49
N PHE A 288 -7.39 -1.59 2.69
CA PHE A 288 -6.02 -1.49 2.15
C PHE A 288 -4.96 -1.83 3.21
N GLY A 289 -5.32 -2.56 4.26
CA GLY A 289 -4.39 -2.89 5.36
C GLY A 289 -3.14 -3.66 4.93
N MET A 290 -3.16 -4.21 3.72
CA MET A 290 -2.06 -4.95 3.08
C MET A 290 -1.35 -4.23 1.94
N SER A 291 -1.61 -2.93 1.76
CA SER A 291 -0.89 -2.09 0.79
C SER A 291 0.53 -1.72 1.25
N PHE A 292 1.46 -1.66 0.30
CA PHE A 292 2.89 -1.36 0.45
C PHE A 292 3.73 -2.44 1.13
N TYR A 293 3.31 -3.71 1.01
CA TYR A 293 4.03 -4.86 1.56
C TYR A 293 4.68 -5.73 0.49
N ASN A 294 4.22 -5.61 -0.75
CA ASN A 294 4.72 -6.34 -1.88
C ASN A 294 5.35 -5.38 -2.89
N MET A 295 6.66 -5.45 -3.04
CA MET A 295 7.37 -4.77 -4.12
C MET A 295 7.05 -5.53 -5.40
N PHE A 296 5.94 -5.23 -6.08
CA PHE A 296 5.64 -5.82 -7.37
C PHE A 296 6.76 -5.46 -8.36
N HIS A 297 7.73 -6.37 -8.48
CA HIS A 297 8.94 -6.16 -9.26
C HIS A 297 8.61 -6.29 -10.74
N LEU A 298 9.25 -5.46 -11.56
CA LEU A 298 9.19 -5.53 -13.01
C LEU A 298 10.61 -5.72 -13.54
N PRO A 299 10.80 -6.44 -14.66
CA PRO A 299 12.10 -6.44 -15.32
C PRO A 299 12.45 -5.01 -15.75
N GLN A 300 13.74 -4.72 -15.91
CA GLN A 300 14.16 -3.49 -16.57
C GLN A 300 13.58 -3.45 -17.98
N GLU A 301 13.19 -2.24 -18.42
CA GLU A 301 12.62 -2.02 -19.75
C GLU A 301 11.38 -2.89 -20.02
N CYS A 302 10.55 -3.12 -18.99
CA CYS A 302 9.36 -3.96 -19.11
C CYS A 302 8.41 -3.40 -20.18
N THR A 303 8.06 -4.23 -21.15
CA THR A 303 7.04 -3.87 -22.13
C THR A 303 5.64 -3.95 -21.53
N TYR A 304 4.67 -3.31 -22.17
CA TYR A 304 3.27 -3.40 -21.80
C TYR A 304 2.73 -4.85 -21.76
N GLU A 305 3.10 -5.68 -22.74
CA GLU A 305 2.68 -7.09 -22.77
C GLU A 305 3.31 -7.90 -21.63
N GLN A 306 4.58 -7.67 -21.30
CA GLN A 306 5.23 -8.29 -20.16
C GLN A 306 4.60 -7.85 -18.83
N PHE A 307 4.25 -6.57 -18.71
CA PHE A 307 3.55 -6.02 -17.57
C PHE A 307 2.19 -6.70 -17.40
N LYS A 308 1.36 -6.73 -18.46
CA LYS A 308 0.04 -7.36 -18.47
C LYS A 308 0.13 -8.83 -18.08
N TYR A 309 1.04 -9.58 -18.70
CA TYR A 309 1.25 -10.99 -18.36
C TYR A 309 1.59 -11.18 -16.88
N ARG A 310 2.48 -10.35 -16.32
CA ARG A 310 2.89 -10.45 -14.91
C ARG A 310 1.79 -10.01 -13.95
N LEU A 311 1.02 -8.97 -14.31
CA LEU A 311 -0.12 -8.47 -13.56
C LEU A 311 -1.23 -9.52 -13.46
N LEU A 312 -1.49 -10.26 -14.54
CA LEU A 312 -2.54 -11.29 -14.59
C LEU A 312 -2.05 -12.67 -14.11
N SER A 313 -0.76 -12.84 -13.84
CA SER A 313 -0.21 -14.10 -13.34
C SER A 313 -0.26 -14.21 -11.82
N LYS A 314 -0.97 -15.21 -11.26
CA LYS A 314 -0.94 -15.50 -9.81
C LYS A 314 0.46 -15.94 -9.36
N SER A 315 0.94 -15.40 -8.22
CA SER A 315 2.17 -15.89 -7.60
C SER A 315 2.00 -17.32 -7.06
N GLY A 316 3.11 -18.05 -6.82
CA GLY A 316 3.04 -19.38 -6.19
C GLY A 316 2.35 -19.37 -4.83
N LYS A 317 2.65 -18.37 -3.99
CA LYS A 317 1.98 -18.13 -2.69
C LYS A 317 0.47 -18.01 -2.87
N HIS A 318 0.04 -17.21 -3.84
CA HIS A 318 -1.38 -16.99 -4.12
C HIS A 318 -2.09 -18.22 -4.68
N LYS A 319 -1.43 -19.02 -5.53
CA LYS A 319 -1.99 -20.28 -6.05
C LYS A 319 -2.29 -21.26 -4.92
N VAL A 320 -1.43 -21.34 -3.91
CA VAL A 320 -1.62 -22.19 -2.73
C VAL A 320 -2.69 -21.61 -1.82
N GLN A 321 -2.61 -20.32 -1.50
CA GLN A 321 -3.52 -19.64 -0.56
C GLN A 321 -4.99 -19.69 -1.01
N TYR A 322 -5.23 -19.55 -2.31
CA TYR A 322 -6.59 -19.50 -2.88
C TYR A 322 -6.94 -20.74 -3.71
N SER A 323 -6.31 -21.88 -3.42
CA SER A 323 -6.60 -23.12 -4.14
C SER A 323 -8.07 -23.51 -3.98
N GLY A 324 -8.77 -23.70 -5.10
CA GLY A 324 -10.19 -24.08 -5.12
C GLY A 324 -11.17 -22.96 -4.76
N GLN A 325 -10.72 -21.71 -4.60
CA GLN A 325 -11.59 -20.58 -4.23
C GLN A 325 -11.64 -19.52 -5.34
N PRO A 326 -12.81 -18.88 -5.59
CA PRO A 326 -12.90 -17.73 -6.47
C PRO A 326 -12.05 -16.56 -5.95
N THR A 327 -11.40 -15.86 -6.87
CA THR A 327 -10.52 -14.71 -6.58
C THR A 327 -10.84 -13.54 -7.50
N MET A 328 -10.23 -12.38 -7.27
CA MET A 328 -10.26 -11.27 -8.25
C MET A 328 -9.90 -11.72 -9.67
N MET A 329 -8.91 -12.61 -9.83
CA MET A 329 -8.57 -13.13 -11.16
C MET A 329 -9.72 -13.91 -11.80
N THR A 330 -10.53 -14.61 -10.99
CA THR A 330 -11.70 -15.36 -11.49
C THR A 330 -12.76 -14.40 -12.05
N VAL A 331 -12.90 -13.22 -11.46
CA VAL A 331 -13.77 -12.15 -11.98
C VAL A 331 -13.22 -11.62 -13.31
N ILE A 332 -11.91 -11.35 -13.37
CA ILE A 332 -11.23 -10.85 -14.57
C ILE A 332 -11.30 -11.86 -15.73
N ASP A 333 -11.12 -13.15 -15.46
CA ASP A 333 -11.20 -14.23 -16.45
C ASP A 333 -12.59 -14.32 -17.12
N LEU A 334 -13.63 -13.77 -16.48
CA LEU A 334 -15.00 -13.73 -16.99
C LEU A 334 -15.33 -12.44 -17.77
N MET A 335 -14.40 -11.47 -17.82
CA MET A 335 -14.54 -10.23 -18.57
C MET A 335 -14.11 -10.40 -20.02
N SER A 336 -14.59 -9.53 -20.91
CA SER A 336 -14.09 -9.49 -22.29
C SER A 336 -12.66 -8.96 -22.35
N SER A 337 -11.84 -9.48 -23.29
CA SER A 337 -10.45 -9.04 -23.45
C SER A 337 -10.32 -7.52 -23.67
N GLY A 338 -11.28 -6.91 -24.36
CA GLY A 338 -11.33 -5.45 -24.56
C GLY A 338 -11.52 -4.68 -23.26
N GLN A 339 -12.38 -5.13 -22.36
CA GLN A 339 -12.56 -4.50 -21.04
C GLN A 339 -11.34 -4.66 -20.13
N VAL A 340 -10.67 -5.81 -20.20
CA VAL A 340 -9.44 -6.05 -19.43
C VAL A 340 -8.34 -5.12 -19.92
N GLU A 341 -8.13 -5.07 -21.24
CA GLU A 341 -7.12 -4.21 -21.87
C GLU A 341 -7.36 -2.73 -21.59
N SER A 342 -8.61 -2.27 -21.77
CA SER A 342 -9.00 -0.89 -21.48
C SER A 342 -8.82 -0.54 -19.99
N GLY A 343 -9.21 -1.44 -19.07
CA GLY A 343 -9.04 -1.22 -17.64
C GLY A 343 -7.57 -1.13 -17.21
N ILE A 344 -6.72 -2.02 -17.73
CA ILE A 344 -5.27 -2.02 -17.43
C ILE A 344 -4.62 -0.73 -17.94
N ARG A 345 -4.85 -0.41 -19.23
CA ARG A 345 -4.26 0.77 -19.86
C ARG A 345 -4.76 2.06 -19.20
N GLY A 346 -6.06 2.18 -18.97
CA GLY A 346 -6.66 3.35 -18.33
C GLY A 346 -6.08 3.60 -16.94
N ALA A 347 -5.96 2.57 -16.09
CA ALA A 347 -5.34 2.73 -14.77
C ALA A 347 -3.87 3.15 -14.84
N LEU A 348 -3.08 2.57 -15.76
CA LEU A 348 -1.69 2.97 -15.96
C LEU A 348 -1.57 4.43 -16.40
N GLU A 349 -2.43 4.88 -17.32
CA GLU A 349 -2.41 6.26 -17.83
C GLU A 349 -2.71 7.27 -16.72
N LYS A 350 -3.67 6.95 -15.85
CA LYS A 350 -4.02 7.79 -14.70
C LYS A 350 -2.88 7.85 -13.68
N ILE A 351 -2.30 6.69 -13.34
CA ILE A 351 -1.11 6.62 -12.48
C ILE A 351 0.03 7.46 -13.08
N ALA A 352 0.31 7.31 -14.38
CA ALA A 352 1.36 8.03 -15.11
C ALA A 352 1.17 9.55 -15.08
N ARG A 353 -0.08 10.03 -15.08
CA ARG A 353 -0.45 11.45 -15.09
C ARG A 353 -0.42 12.12 -13.70
N MET A 354 -0.40 11.36 -12.61
CA MET A 354 -0.36 11.93 -11.25
C MET A 354 0.80 12.93 -11.08
N SER A 355 0.48 14.15 -10.65
CA SER A 355 1.48 15.20 -10.47
C SER A 355 2.36 14.97 -9.23
N ASP A 356 3.54 15.59 -9.19
CA ASP A 356 4.39 15.55 -8.00
C ASP A 356 3.68 16.15 -6.78
N GLU A 357 2.97 17.26 -6.99
CA GLU A 357 2.22 17.96 -5.97
C GLU A 357 1.11 17.08 -5.39
N LEU A 358 0.43 16.29 -6.24
CA LEU A 358 -0.60 15.35 -5.78
C LEU A 358 0.02 14.24 -4.93
N LEU A 359 1.10 13.60 -5.39
CA LEU A 359 1.76 12.53 -4.65
C LEU A 359 2.32 13.03 -3.32
N GLU A 360 2.95 14.21 -3.32
CA GLU A 360 3.46 14.86 -2.13
C GLU A 360 2.32 15.18 -1.16
N LYS A 361 1.23 15.76 -1.66
CA LYS A 361 0.00 16.01 -0.88
C LYS A 361 -0.49 14.74 -0.19
N GLN A 362 -0.64 13.64 -0.92
CA GLN A 362 -1.13 12.38 -0.32
C GLN A 362 -0.17 11.81 0.73
N CYS A 363 1.15 11.90 0.50
CA CYS A 363 2.14 11.40 1.45
C CYS A 363 2.18 12.16 2.79
N TRP A 364 1.56 13.34 2.90
CA TRP A 364 1.49 14.08 4.17
C TRP A 364 0.79 13.30 5.29
N GLN A 365 -0.09 12.37 4.95
CA GLN A 365 -0.72 11.41 5.87
C GLN A 365 0.30 10.61 6.71
N ILE A 366 1.51 10.37 6.17
CA ILE A 366 2.59 9.68 6.89
C ILE A 366 3.35 10.68 7.74
N HIS A 367 3.35 10.52 9.07
CA HIS A 367 3.99 11.50 9.95
C HIS A 367 5.49 11.27 10.15
N ASN A 368 5.92 10.01 10.11
CA ASN A 368 7.33 9.67 10.18
C ASN A 368 8.02 10.16 8.91
N LEU A 369 8.96 11.10 9.04
CA LEU A 369 9.62 11.74 7.90
C LEU A 369 10.34 10.74 6.99
N ALA A 370 11.11 9.82 7.55
CA ALA A 370 11.84 8.80 6.78
C ALA A 370 10.87 7.88 6.01
N ALA A 371 9.79 7.45 6.67
CA ALA A 371 8.76 6.63 6.02
C ALA A 371 8.01 7.41 4.92
N ARG A 372 7.74 8.70 5.14
CA ARG A 372 7.12 9.58 4.14
C ARG A 372 8.00 9.72 2.91
N GLU A 373 9.29 10.01 3.10
CA GLU A 373 10.26 10.14 2.02
C GLU A 373 10.40 8.85 1.22
N ALA A 374 10.48 7.71 1.91
CA ALA A 374 10.52 6.39 1.28
C ALA A 374 9.25 6.09 0.47
N MET A 375 8.07 6.39 1.02
CA MET A 375 6.79 6.23 0.31
C MET A 375 6.70 7.13 -0.92
N LEU A 376 7.09 8.40 -0.79
CA LEU A 376 7.06 9.33 -1.91
C LEU A 376 8.00 8.87 -3.03
N ALA A 377 9.22 8.44 -2.69
CA ALA A 377 10.18 7.89 -3.65
C ALA A 377 9.62 6.64 -4.34
N LEU A 378 9.00 5.72 -3.58
CA LEU A 378 8.33 4.54 -4.13
C LEU A 378 7.24 4.91 -5.13
N LEU A 379 6.35 5.83 -4.76
CA LEU A 379 5.22 6.24 -5.61
C LEU A 379 5.68 6.97 -6.87
N LYS A 380 6.68 7.87 -6.76
CA LYS A 380 7.29 8.54 -7.93
C LYS A 380 7.95 7.51 -8.86
N ASN A 381 8.62 6.50 -8.30
CA ASN A 381 9.18 5.39 -9.08
C ASN A 381 8.09 4.61 -9.81
N LYS A 382 7.00 4.23 -9.13
CA LYS A 382 5.88 3.51 -9.73
C LYS A 382 5.19 4.29 -10.83
N ARG A 383 4.99 5.59 -10.65
CA ARG A 383 4.50 6.47 -11.72
C ARG A 383 5.45 6.49 -12.92
N GLN A 384 6.75 6.61 -12.69
CA GLN A 384 7.73 6.60 -13.79
C GLN A 384 7.76 5.25 -14.51
N GLN A 385 7.62 4.13 -13.79
CA GLN A 385 7.44 2.81 -14.40
C GLN A 385 6.17 2.78 -15.27
N ALA A 386 5.04 3.33 -14.79
CA ALA A 386 3.81 3.40 -15.58
C ALA A 386 3.99 4.19 -16.88
N ARG A 387 4.68 5.35 -16.82
CA ARG A 387 5.05 6.15 -18.00
C ARG A 387 5.90 5.34 -18.98
N ALA A 388 6.98 4.72 -18.51
CA ALA A 388 7.88 3.92 -19.34
C ALA A 388 7.20 2.68 -19.96
N ILE A 389 6.21 2.10 -19.29
CA ILE A 389 5.42 0.99 -19.84
C ILE A 389 4.52 1.45 -20.98
N LEU A 390 3.90 2.63 -20.87
CA LEU A 390 3.00 3.19 -21.87
C LEU A 390 3.74 3.81 -23.06
N GLU A 391 4.86 4.46 -22.78
CA GLU A 391 5.64 5.25 -23.75
C GLU A 391 7.13 4.87 -23.73
N PRO A 392 7.48 3.59 -24.02
CA PRO A 392 8.84 3.07 -23.84
C PRO A 392 9.90 3.74 -24.72
N LEU A 393 9.49 4.44 -25.78
CA LEU A 393 10.39 5.17 -26.67
C LEU A 393 10.65 6.61 -26.21
N LEU A 394 9.83 7.15 -25.30
CA LEU A 394 9.90 8.55 -24.84
C LEU A 394 10.43 8.67 -23.42
N GLU A 395 10.28 7.61 -22.62
CA GLU A 395 10.51 7.65 -21.18
C GLU A 395 11.70 6.79 -20.75
N VAL A 396 12.52 7.33 -19.86
CA VAL A 396 13.67 6.60 -19.31
C VAL A 396 13.21 5.70 -18.18
N TRP A 397 13.55 4.41 -18.26
CA TRP A 397 13.26 3.45 -17.20
C TRP A 397 13.91 3.90 -15.87
N PRO A 398 13.17 3.93 -14.76
CA PRO A 398 13.75 4.36 -13.50
C PRO A 398 14.77 3.34 -12.98
N LYS A 399 15.83 3.84 -12.32
CA LYS A 399 16.81 2.97 -11.64
C LYS A 399 16.13 2.13 -10.55
N ASP A 400 16.61 0.91 -10.32
CA ASP A 400 16.07 0.03 -9.27
C ASP A 400 16.35 0.59 -7.86
N PHE A 401 15.32 0.71 -7.04
CA PHE A 401 15.37 1.26 -5.66
C PHE A 401 15.28 0.18 -4.55
N GLY A 402 15.48 -1.09 -4.90
CA GLY A 402 14.95 -2.23 -4.14
C GLY A 402 15.41 -2.41 -2.68
N ARG A 403 16.49 -1.78 -2.21
CA ARG A 403 16.97 -1.92 -0.81
C ARG A 403 16.85 -0.65 0.04
N GLU A 404 17.19 0.51 -0.51
CA GLU A 404 17.20 1.76 0.29
C GLU A 404 15.79 2.23 0.66
N VAL A 405 14.80 1.94 -0.19
CA VAL A 405 13.40 2.28 0.08
C VAL A 405 12.78 1.32 1.10
N SER A 406 13.10 0.01 1.06
CA SER A 406 12.48 -0.94 2.00
C SER A 406 12.89 -0.69 3.45
N ASP A 407 14.13 -0.27 3.71
CA ASP A 407 14.61 0.07 5.05
C ASP A 407 13.91 1.33 5.61
N GLY A 408 13.64 2.34 4.78
CA GLY A 408 12.89 3.53 5.17
C GLY A 408 11.38 3.27 5.41
N LEU A 409 10.82 2.22 4.82
CA LEU A 409 9.42 1.83 5.00
C LEU A 409 9.14 1.11 6.33
N VAL A 410 10.19 0.74 7.06
CA VAL A 410 10.14 0.12 8.39
C VAL A 410 10.57 1.18 9.40
N ALA A 411 9.70 1.54 10.35
CA ALA A 411 10.11 2.37 11.47
C ALA A 411 11.18 1.61 12.26
N HIS A 412 12.44 2.04 12.15
CA HIS A 412 13.46 1.63 13.11
C HIS A 412 13.10 2.25 14.45
N PRO A 413 12.96 1.49 15.53
CA PRO A 413 12.90 2.09 16.85
C PRO A 413 14.19 2.88 17.00
N THR A 414 14.08 4.21 17.06
CA THR A 414 15.15 5.04 17.57
C THR A 414 15.30 4.63 19.04
N HIS A 415 16.19 3.68 19.31
CA HIS A 415 16.75 3.54 20.63
C HIS A 415 17.45 4.85 20.95
N ARG A 416 16.76 5.72 21.70
CA ARG A 416 17.42 6.65 22.60
C ARG A 416 17.30 6.03 23.98
N SER A 417 18.42 5.41 24.38
CA SER A 417 18.83 5.25 25.77
C SER A 417 18.76 6.57 26.52
#